data_AF-A0A1W9VMQ3-F1
#
_entry.id   AF-A0A1W9VMQ3-F1
#
_cell.length_a   1.000
_cell.length_b   1.000
_cell.length_c   1.000
_cell.angle_alpha   90.00
_cell.angle_beta   90.00
_cell.angle_gamma   90.00
#
_symmetry.space_group_name_H-M   'P 1'
#
loop_
_entity.id
_entity.type
_entity.pdbx_description
1 polymer ?
#
loop_
_entity_poly.entity_id
_entity_poly.type
_entity_poly.pdbx_seq_one_letter_code
_entity_poly.pdbx_strand_id
1 'polypeptide(L)'
;MYELNNRAVELSKEGRLNEAIHLFEKALDAMPNDSNLNFNISLVYMKQEKFKEAVEFLKKSINTEAGDDNLREIGVCYIRLKEYDKARKYLIRAFTEFGSSDTNNVLGVLFFQLKHFDEAKRYFENATKLNKNNKDAWFNLSDTYKELGMDREAQMATYQLKQLEI
;
A
#
# COMPACT_ATOMS: atom_id res chain seq x y z
N MET A 1 4.22 -27.00 -8.28
CA MET A 1 4.60 -26.15 -7.13
C MET A 1 4.42 -24.68 -7.43
N TYR A 2 5.17 -24.09 -8.37
CA TYR A 2 4.85 -22.75 -8.92
C TYR A 2 3.44 -22.65 -9.50
N GLU A 3 2.93 -23.75 -10.04
CA GLU A 3 1.56 -23.87 -10.54
C GLU A 3 0.48 -23.63 -9.47
N LEU A 4 0.70 -24.04 -8.22
CA LEU A 4 -0.24 -23.79 -7.12
C LEU A 4 -0.27 -22.31 -6.75
N ASN A 5 0.90 -21.67 -6.65
CA ASN A 5 1.02 -20.24 -6.39
C ASN A 5 0.37 -19.42 -7.53
N ASN A 6 0.65 -19.75 -8.78
CA ASN A 6 0.10 -19.04 -9.93
C ASN A 6 -1.42 -19.19 -10.00
N ARG A 7 -1.95 -20.40 -9.78
CA ARG A 7 -3.39 -20.64 -9.74
C ARG A 7 -4.07 -19.91 -8.58
N ALA A 8 -3.44 -19.87 -7.41
CA ALA A 8 -3.95 -19.13 -6.26
C ALA A 8 -3.99 -17.62 -6.52
N VAL A 9 -2.98 -17.07 -7.19
CA VAL A 9 -2.96 -15.67 -7.63
C VAL A 9 -4.09 -15.37 -8.62
N GLU A 10 -4.36 -16.26 -9.58
CA GLU A 10 -5.51 -16.14 -10.49
C GLU A 10 -6.84 -16.13 -9.73
N LEU A 11 -7.05 -17.09 -8.83
CA LEU A 11 -8.26 -17.14 -7.98
C LEU A 11 -8.43 -15.87 -7.14
N SER A 12 -7.33 -15.30 -6.63
CA SER A 12 -7.34 -14.01 -5.93
C SER A 12 -7.77 -12.85 -6.83
N LYS A 13 -7.40 -12.86 -8.12
CA LYS A 13 -7.84 -11.87 -9.10
C LYS A 13 -9.33 -12.07 -9.46
N GLU A 14 -9.81 -13.31 -9.47
CA GLU A 14 -11.23 -13.66 -9.65
C GLU A 14 -12.10 -13.36 -8.40
N GLY A 15 -11.50 -12.93 -7.29
CA GLY A 15 -12.22 -12.67 -6.02
C GLY A 15 -12.55 -13.94 -5.22
N ARG A 16 -12.08 -15.11 -5.66
CA ARG A 16 -12.27 -16.41 -4.98
C ARG A 16 -11.22 -16.59 -3.86
N LEU A 17 -11.25 -15.66 -2.90
CA LEU A 17 -10.18 -15.49 -1.91
C LEU A 17 -9.97 -16.72 -1.02
N ASN A 18 -11.05 -17.41 -0.60
CA ASN A 18 -10.92 -18.60 0.25
C ASN A 18 -10.27 -19.78 -0.49
N GLU A 19 -10.60 -19.97 -1.77
CA GLU A 19 -9.98 -21.00 -2.59
C GLU A 19 -8.52 -20.68 -2.88
N ALA A 20 -8.21 -19.40 -3.08
CA ALA A 20 -6.84 -18.92 -3.19
C ALA A 20 -6.03 -19.27 -1.93
N ILE A 21 -6.54 -18.98 -0.73
CA ILE A 21 -5.90 -19.34 0.54
C ILE A 21 -5.69 -20.85 0.65
N HIS A 22 -6.68 -21.67 0.32
CA HIS A 22 -6.53 -23.12 0.39
C HIS A 22 -5.40 -23.65 -0.52
N LEU A 23 -5.25 -23.09 -1.73
CA LEU A 23 -4.13 -23.44 -2.61
C LEU A 23 -2.79 -22.91 -2.08
N PHE A 24 -2.79 -21.73 -1.46
CA PHE A 24 -1.60 -21.19 -0.84
C PHE A 24 -1.14 -21.99 0.39
N GLU A 25 -2.05 -22.51 1.22
CA GLU A 25 -1.71 -23.40 2.34
C GLU A 25 -0.94 -24.63 1.84
N LYS A 26 -1.42 -25.26 0.76
CA LYS A 26 -0.71 -26.38 0.11
C LYS A 26 0.64 -25.98 -0.47
N ALA A 27 0.76 -24.77 -1.01
CA ALA A 27 2.04 -24.26 -1.52
C ALA A 27 3.02 -23.96 -0.36
N LEU A 28 2.52 -23.52 0.79
CA LEU A 28 3.29 -23.18 1.97
C LEU A 28 3.90 -24.42 2.62
N ASP A 29 3.21 -25.56 2.60
CA ASP A 29 3.75 -26.85 3.08
C ASP A 29 5.04 -27.24 2.34
N ALA A 30 5.15 -26.90 1.06
CA ALA A 30 6.33 -27.19 0.25
C ALA A 30 7.43 -26.11 0.36
N MET A 31 7.04 -24.84 0.52
CA MET A 31 7.96 -23.70 0.46
C MET A 31 7.63 -22.66 1.55
N PRO A 32 7.77 -23.01 2.84
CA PRO A 32 7.28 -22.18 3.95
C PRO A 32 7.95 -20.81 4.06
N ASN A 33 9.17 -20.70 3.54
CA ASN A 33 9.99 -19.49 3.60
C ASN A 33 10.14 -18.79 2.23
N ASP A 34 9.37 -19.19 1.22
CA ASP A 34 9.42 -18.50 -0.07
C ASP A 34 8.80 -17.11 0.06
N SER A 35 9.61 -16.09 -0.20
CA SER A 35 9.24 -14.70 0.02
C SER A 35 8.08 -14.25 -0.88
N ASN A 36 8.11 -14.64 -2.15
CA ASN A 36 7.07 -14.28 -3.13
C ASN A 36 5.73 -14.93 -2.78
N LEU A 37 5.74 -16.19 -2.35
CA LEU A 37 4.57 -16.88 -1.85
C LEU A 37 4.01 -16.18 -0.61
N ASN A 38 4.85 -15.87 0.38
CA ASN A 38 4.42 -15.16 1.59
C ASN A 38 3.84 -13.78 1.24
N PHE A 39 4.42 -13.04 0.29
CA PHE A 39 3.87 -11.78 -0.20
C PHE A 39 2.50 -11.97 -0.86
N ASN A 40 2.35 -12.91 -1.78
CA ASN A 40 1.07 -13.18 -2.45
C ASN A 40 -0.04 -13.58 -1.46
N ILE A 41 0.28 -14.40 -0.46
CA ILE A 41 -0.63 -14.77 0.62
C ILE A 41 -1.09 -13.52 1.37
N SER A 42 -0.14 -12.64 1.72
CA SER A 42 -0.48 -11.41 2.44
C SER A 42 -1.44 -10.51 1.68
N LEU A 43 -1.28 -10.38 0.35
CA LEU A 43 -2.19 -9.60 -0.49
C LEU A 43 -3.61 -10.17 -0.48
N VAL A 44 -3.76 -11.50 -0.40
CA VAL A 44 -5.08 -12.13 -0.27
C VAL A 44 -5.68 -11.84 1.10
N TYR A 45 -4.90 -11.92 2.18
CA TYR A 45 -5.37 -11.53 3.51
C TYR A 45 -5.76 -10.05 3.58
N MET A 46 -5.03 -9.16 2.90
CA MET A 46 -5.41 -7.74 2.79
C MET A 46 -6.74 -7.56 2.07
N LYS A 47 -6.98 -8.28 0.97
CA LYS A 47 -8.27 -8.30 0.26
C LYS A 47 -9.42 -8.85 1.11
N GLN A 48 -9.12 -9.75 2.05
CA GLN A 48 -10.07 -10.25 3.04
C GLN A 48 -10.22 -9.33 4.27
N GLU A 49 -9.53 -8.19 4.30
CA GLU A 49 -9.46 -7.27 5.45
C GLU A 49 -8.87 -7.90 6.73
N LYS A 50 -8.17 -9.02 6.59
CA LYS A 50 -7.45 -9.72 7.66
C LYS A 50 -6.04 -9.14 7.80
N PHE A 51 -5.98 -7.88 8.23
CA PHE A 51 -4.73 -7.10 8.22
C PHE A 51 -3.66 -7.61 9.20
N LYS A 52 -4.05 -8.25 10.30
CA LYS A 52 -3.08 -8.82 11.26
C LYS A 52 -2.36 -10.01 10.65
N GLU A 53 -3.09 -10.90 10.01
CA GLU A 53 -2.55 -12.05 9.30
C GLU A 53 -1.69 -11.59 8.12
N ALA A 54 -2.15 -10.61 7.35
CA ALA A 54 -1.36 -10.02 6.27
C ALA A 54 0.01 -9.53 6.73
N VAL A 55 0.06 -8.80 7.86
CA VAL A 55 1.32 -8.29 8.44
C VAL A 55 2.30 -9.42 8.78
N GLU A 56 1.83 -10.55 9.30
CA GLU A 56 2.69 -11.67 9.65
C GLU A 56 3.33 -12.32 8.41
N PHE A 57 2.58 -12.42 7.31
CA PHE A 57 3.10 -12.90 6.04
C PHE A 57 4.02 -11.88 5.35
N LEU A 58 3.67 -10.59 5.38
CA LEU A 58 4.53 -9.51 4.85
C LEU A 58 5.88 -9.45 5.55
N LYS A 59 5.93 -9.64 6.88
CA LYS A 59 7.21 -9.67 7.61
C LYS A 59 8.11 -10.82 7.16
N LYS A 60 7.54 -11.94 6.75
CA LYS A 60 8.29 -13.10 6.22
C LYS A 60 8.82 -12.84 4.80
N SER A 61 8.23 -11.90 4.05
CA SER A 61 8.66 -11.55 2.69
C SER A 61 9.65 -10.38 2.60
N ILE A 62 10.04 -9.74 3.71
CA ILE A 62 10.94 -8.57 3.72
C ILE A 62 12.34 -8.87 3.12
N ASN A 63 12.75 -10.14 3.00
CA ASN A 63 14.10 -10.53 2.58
C ASN A 63 14.36 -10.54 1.05
N THR A 64 13.49 -9.94 0.23
CA THR A 64 13.64 -9.94 -1.24
C THR A 64 13.62 -8.54 -1.87
N GLU A 65 13.93 -8.46 -3.17
CA GLU A 65 13.92 -7.24 -4.00
C GLU A 65 12.63 -6.41 -3.88
N ALA A 66 11.50 -7.00 -3.48
CA ALA A 66 10.24 -6.32 -3.17
C ALA A 66 10.25 -5.53 -1.83
N GLY A 67 11.41 -5.05 -1.37
CA GLY A 67 11.60 -4.41 -0.07
C GLY A 67 10.71 -3.20 0.17
N ASP A 68 10.56 -2.32 -0.83
CA ASP A 68 9.69 -1.12 -0.74
C ASP A 68 8.23 -1.52 -0.57
N ASP A 69 7.73 -2.37 -1.48
CA ASP A 69 6.34 -2.84 -1.49
C ASP A 69 5.98 -3.50 -0.16
N ASN A 70 6.83 -4.41 0.34
CA ASN A 70 6.59 -5.08 1.62
C ASN A 70 6.47 -4.10 2.80
N LEU A 71 7.42 -3.17 2.93
CA LEU A 71 7.40 -2.20 4.04
C LEU A 71 6.20 -1.25 3.93
N ARG A 72 5.87 -0.82 2.71
CA ARG A 72 4.70 0.02 2.44
C ARG A 72 3.40 -0.71 2.78
N GLU A 73 3.21 -1.93 2.31
CA GLU A 73 1.99 -2.71 2.58
C GLU A 73 1.82 -3.04 4.08
N ILE A 74 2.92 -3.25 4.82
CA ILE A 74 2.86 -3.36 6.29
C ILE A 74 2.35 -2.06 6.90
N GLY A 75 2.85 -0.91 6.41
CA GLY A 75 2.37 0.40 6.78
C GLY A 75 0.87 0.58 6.55
N VAL A 76 0.39 0.21 5.35
CA VAL A 76 -1.03 0.23 4.99
C VAL A 76 -1.86 -0.63 5.94
N CYS A 77 -1.43 -1.86 6.22
CA CYS A 77 -2.12 -2.75 7.16
C CYS A 77 -2.25 -2.12 8.56
N TYR A 78 -1.17 -1.51 9.07
CA TYR A 78 -1.24 -0.84 10.38
C TYR A 78 -2.10 0.42 10.37
N ILE A 79 -2.19 1.17 9.27
CA ILE A 79 -3.16 2.27 9.12
C ILE A 79 -4.58 1.73 9.25
N ARG A 80 -4.90 0.64 8.54
CA ARG A 80 -6.24 0.00 8.59
C ARG A 80 -6.57 -0.54 9.97
N LEU A 81 -5.57 -0.99 10.71
CA LEU A 81 -5.69 -1.40 12.12
C LEU A 81 -5.73 -0.23 13.11
N LYS A 82 -5.57 1.02 12.65
CA LYS A 82 -5.43 2.24 13.47
C LYS A 82 -4.23 2.21 14.43
N GLU A 83 -3.23 1.38 14.14
CA GLU A 83 -1.98 1.30 14.88
C GLU A 83 -0.94 2.26 14.27
N TYR A 84 -1.24 3.56 14.35
CA TYR A 84 -0.52 4.61 13.61
C TYR A 84 0.98 4.70 13.93
N ASP A 85 1.39 4.40 15.15
CA ASP A 85 2.82 4.40 15.53
C ASP A 85 3.61 3.32 14.79
N LYS A 86 3.02 2.12 14.66
CA LYS A 86 3.62 1.03 13.90
C LYS A 86 3.61 1.35 12.41
N ALA A 87 2.50 1.89 11.89
CA ALA A 87 2.44 2.35 10.51
C ALA A 87 3.56 3.35 10.19
N ARG A 88 3.73 4.37 11.04
CA ARG A 88 4.78 5.37 10.92
C ARG A 88 6.18 4.73 10.88
N LYS A 89 6.47 3.81 11.79
CA LYS A 89 7.77 3.12 11.85
C LYS A 89 8.12 2.44 10.52
N TYR A 90 7.19 1.67 9.94
CA TYR A 90 7.45 0.94 8.70
C TYR A 90 7.49 1.87 7.48
N LEU A 91 6.61 2.87 7.41
CA LEU A 91 6.56 3.81 6.29
C LEU A 91 7.76 4.77 6.26
N ILE A 92 8.26 5.20 7.42
CA ILE A 92 9.50 5.99 7.48
C ILE A 92 10.68 5.14 7.01
N ARG A 93 10.74 3.86 7.40
CA ARG A 93 11.77 2.95 6.90
C ARG A 93 11.69 2.79 5.37
N ALA A 94 10.51 2.54 4.82
CA ALA A 94 10.29 2.47 3.37
C ALA A 94 10.74 3.77 2.68
N PHE A 95 10.39 4.93 3.25
CA PHE A 95 10.76 6.23 2.69
C PHE A 95 12.27 6.47 2.71
N THR A 96 12.95 6.09 3.79
CA THR A 96 14.41 6.26 3.91
C THR A 96 15.15 5.31 2.97
N GLU A 97 14.68 4.08 2.79
CA GLU A 97 15.34 3.07 1.95
C GLU A 97 15.08 3.29 0.45
N PHE A 98 13.86 3.69 0.07
CA PHE A 98 13.42 3.70 -1.34
C PHE A 98 12.85 5.05 -1.80
N GLY A 99 12.16 5.78 -0.92
CA GLY A 99 11.67 7.14 -1.21
C GLY A 99 10.71 7.25 -2.40
N SER A 100 9.95 6.19 -2.72
CA SER A 100 9.09 6.12 -3.91
C SER A 100 7.86 7.05 -3.83
N SER A 101 7.23 7.30 -5.00
CA SER A 101 5.98 8.05 -5.08
C SER A 101 4.88 7.41 -4.24
N ASP A 102 4.74 6.07 -4.30
CA ASP A 102 3.71 5.34 -3.57
C ASP A 102 3.95 5.35 -2.05
N THR A 103 5.21 5.24 -1.62
CA THR A 103 5.54 5.38 -0.19
C THR A 103 5.28 6.80 0.32
N ASN A 104 5.56 7.84 -0.47
CA ASN A 104 5.16 9.21 -0.15
C ASN A 104 3.63 9.34 -0.07
N ASN A 105 2.89 8.76 -1.00
CA ASN A 105 1.42 8.77 -0.96
C ASN A 105 0.89 8.13 0.33
N VAL A 106 1.38 6.94 0.70
CA VAL A 106 0.91 6.25 1.92
C VAL A 106 1.31 7.00 3.20
N LEU A 107 2.50 7.64 3.25
CA LEU A 107 2.85 8.55 4.34
C LEU A 107 1.87 9.72 4.43
N GLY A 108 1.52 10.33 3.29
CA GLY A 108 0.50 11.36 3.22
C GLY A 108 -0.83 10.89 3.82
N VAL A 109 -1.29 9.68 3.45
CA VAL A 109 -2.51 9.07 4.00
C VAL A 109 -2.42 8.91 5.52
N LEU A 110 -1.29 8.44 6.04
CA LEU A 110 -1.09 8.33 7.50
C LEU A 110 -1.24 9.69 8.19
N PHE A 111 -0.58 10.74 7.70
CA PHE A 111 -0.66 12.07 8.31
C PHE A 111 -2.05 12.69 8.15
N PHE A 112 -2.74 12.44 7.03
CA PHE A 112 -4.11 12.85 6.84
C PHE A 112 -5.05 12.21 7.87
N GLN A 113 -4.91 10.91 8.14
CA GLN A 113 -5.69 10.20 9.17
C GLN A 113 -5.42 10.76 10.58
N LEU A 114 -4.19 11.24 10.83
CA LEU A 114 -3.82 11.93 12.07
C LEU A 114 -4.27 13.40 12.12
N LYS A 115 -4.93 13.92 11.07
CA LYS A 115 -5.31 15.33 10.89
C LYS A 115 -4.13 16.31 10.84
N HIS A 116 -2.95 15.79 10.53
CA HIS A 116 -1.74 16.56 10.30
C HIS A 116 -1.67 16.96 8.83
N PHE A 117 -2.57 17.87 8.43
CA PHE A 117 -2.81 18.17 7.02
C PHE A 117 -1.62 18.85 6.32
N ASP A 118 -0.82 19.62 7.04
CA ASP A 118 0.39 20.22 6.47
C ASP A 118 1.45 19.17 6.13
N GLU A 119 1.70 18.18 7.01
CA GLU A 119 2.56 17.05 6.69
C GLU A 119 1.98 16.21 5.55
N ALA A 120 0.67 15.93 5.58
CA ALA A 120 -0.01 15.18 4.53
C ALA A 120 0.20 15.85 3.15
N LYS A 121 -0.03 17.17 3.07
CA LYS A 121 0.20 17.99 1.87
C LYS A 121 1.62 17.81 1.35
N ARG A 122 2.63 17.95 2.22
CA ARG A 122 4.05 17.81 1.83
C ARG A 122 4.35 16.45 1.20
N TYR A 123 3.84 15.38 1.80
CA TYR A 123 4.06 14.02 1.27
C TYR A 123 3.31 13.79 -0.04
N PHE A 124 2.05 14.24 -0.16
CA PHE A 124 1.31 14.11 -1.41
C PHE A 124 1.91 14.95 -2.54
N GLU A 125 2.38 16.18 -2.27
CA GLU A 125 3.10 17.00 -3.25
C GLU A 125 4.40 16.33 -3.72
N ASN A 126 5.12 15.66 -2.82
CA ASN A 126 6.30 14.89 -3.20
C ASN A 126 5.93 13.67 -4.05
N ALA A 127 4.85 12.97 -3.69
CA ALA A 127 4.36 11.83 -4.47
C ALA A 127 4.01 12.23 -5.91
N THR A 128 3.31 13.34 -6.12
CA THR A 128 2.93 13.84 -7.45
C THR A 128 4.11 14.42 -8.24
N LYS A 129 5.13 14.99 -7.55
CA LYS A 129 6.39 15.40 -8.18
C LYS A 129 7.21 14.20 -8.68
N LEU A 130 7.30 13.14 -7.88
CA LEU A 130 8.03 11.92 -8.21
C LEU A 130 7.36 11.13 -9.33
N ASN A 131 6.03 11.03 -9.30
CA ASN A 131 5.24 10.41 -10.35
C ASN A 131 4.01 11.27 -10.66
N LYS A 132 4.08 11.99 -11.77
CA LYS A 132 2.98 12.87 -12.23
C LYS A 132 1.72 12.10 -12.61
N ASN A 133 1.82 10.78 -12.83
CA ASN A 133 0.69 9.91 -13.19
C ASN A 133 0.10 9.17 -11.97
N ASN A 134 0.56 9.46 -10.74
CA ASN A 134 0.00 8.85 -9.54
C ASN A 134 -1.37 9.47 -9.22
N LYS A 135 -2.44 8.80 -9.68
CA LYS A 135 -3.83 9.25 -9.51
C LYS A 135 -4.22 9.36 -8.04
N ASP A 136 -3.86 8.37 -7.22
CA ASP A 136 -4.18 8.35 -5.80
C ASP A 136 -3.54 9.53 -5.07
N ALA A 137 -2.28 9.86 -5.40
CA ALA A 137 -1.60 11.01 -4.83
C ALA A 137 -2.27 12.34 -5.22
N TRP A 138 -2.73 12.50 -6.47
CA TRP A 138 -3.45 13.70 -6.90
C TRP A 138 -4.82 13.83 -6.24
N PHE A 139 -5.56 12.72 -6.12
CA PHE A 139 -6.83 12.67 -5.40
C PHE A 139 -6.64 13.10 -3.94
N ASN A 140 -5.71 12.45 -3.23
CA ASN A 140 -5.43 12.74 -1.84
C ASN A 140 -4.89 14.15 -1.61
N LEU A 141 -4.05 14.67 -2.53
CA LEU A 141 -3.56 16.05 -2.47
C LEU A 141 -4.72 17.05 -2.60
N SER A 142 -5.65 16.80 -3.53
CA SER A 142 -6.82 17.65 -3.72
C SER A 142 -7.68 17.72 -2.47
N ASP A 143 -7.96 16.57 -1.85
CA ASP A 143 -8.73 16.52 -0.60
C ASP A 143 -7.98 17.19 0.56
N THR A 144 -6.66 17.02 0.64
CA THR A 144 -5.84 17.71 1.65
C THR A 144 -5.85 19.23 1.48
N TYR A 145 -5.81 19.74 0.25
CA TYR A 145 -5.95 21.18 0.02
C TYR A 145 -7.31 21.71 0.46
N LYS A 146 -8.40 20.94 0.29
CA LYS A 146 -9.73 21.35 0.79
C LYS A 146 -9.75 21.42 2.32
N GLU A 147 -9.19 20.43 3.01
CA GLU A 147 -9.08 20.46 4.48
C GLU A 147 -8.27 21.67 4.99
N LEU A 148 -7.32 22.16 4.18
CA LEU A 148 -6.52 23.36 4.48
C LEU A 148 -7.16 24.68 4.00
N GLY A 149 -8.33 24.64 3.35
CA GLY A 149 -8.97 25.83 2.76
C GLY A 149 -8.25 26.41 1.54
N MET A 150 -7.39 25.63 0.89
CA MET A 150 -6.60 26.00 -0.29
C MET A 150 -7.37 25.69 -1.59
N ASP A 151 -8.49 26.38 -1.81
CA ASP A 151 -9.45 26.05 -2.87
C ASP A 151 -8.87 26.08 -4.29
N ARG A 152 -7.95 27.02 -4.57
CA ARG A 152 -7.33 27.15 -5.90
C ARG A 152 -6.44 25.94 -6.18
N GLU A 153 -5.63 25.56 -5.20
CA GLU A 153 -4.74 24.42 -5.27
C GLU A 153 -5.50 23.10 -5.35
N ALA A 154 -6.61 22.98 -4.61
CA ALA A 154 -7.52 21.84 -4.71
C ALA A 154 -8.08 21.68 -6.14
N GLN A 155 -8.51 22.79 -6.78
CA GLN A 155 -9.00 22.78 -8.16
C GLN A 155 -7.90 22.39 -9.16
N MET A 156 -6.68 22.90 -8.98
CA MET A 156 -5.54 22.53 -9.81
C MET A 156 -5.22 21.03 -9.70
N ALA A 157 -5.18 20.48 -8.48
CA ALA A 157 -4.95 19.06 -8.26
C ALA A 157 -6.08 18.18 -8.86
N THR A 158 -7.34 18.58 -8.71
CA THR A 158 -8.49 17.90 -9.36
C THR A 158 -8.37 17.94 -10.89
N TYR A 159 -7.92 19.07 -11.45
CA TYR A 159 -7.71 19.19 -12.89
C TYR A 159 -6.64 18.20 -13.38
N GLN A 160 -5.51 18.08 -12.67
CA GLN A 160 -4.47 17.11 -13.00
C GLN A 160 -4.99 15.67 -12.93
N LEU A 161 -5.75 15.31 -11.89
CA LEU A 161 -6.36 13.98 -11.77
C LEU A 161 -7.22 13.64 -12.98
N LYS A 162 -8.09 14.56 -13.42
CA LYS A 162 -8.96 14.36 -14.59
C LYS A 162 -8.18 14.14 -15.89
N GLN A 163 -7.02 14.77 -16.05
CA GLN A 163 -6.18 14.55 -17.24
C GLN A 163 -5.63 13.12 -17.31
N LEU A 164 -5.53 12.42 -16.17
CA LEU A 164 -5.04 11.05 -16.11
C LEU A 164 -6.15 10.01 -16.34
N GLU A 165 -7.42 10.41 -16.29
CA GLU A 165 -8.59 9.52 -16.49
C GLU A 165 -8.97 9.31 -17.96
N ILE A 166 -8.33 10.06 -18.86
CA ILE A 166 -8.52 10.04 -20.33
C ILE A 166 -7.49 9.10 -20.96
#